data_AF-K2S3H4-F1
#
_entry.id   AF-K2S3H4-F1
#
_cell.length_a   1.000
_cell.length_b   1.000
_cell.length_c   1.000
_cell.angle_alpha   90.00
_cell.angle_beta   90.00
_cell.angle_gamma   90.00
#
_symmetry.space_group_name_H-M   'P 1'
#
loop_
_entity.id
_entity.type
_entity.pdbx_description
1 polymer ?
#
loop_
_entity_poly.entity_id
_entity_poly.type
_entity_poly.pdbx_seq_one_letter_code
_entity_poly.pdbx_strand_id
1 'polypeptide(L)'
;MRWSTLDLLSLPSIRAISEKETYDIIVDKSTCDAISCGDDVRVPLPYPLLPADAASNAEGEMSMVHIHPLHILGLHLASLVPAGGRWIALSYSGHRFPFFEPYPATVEEGKLDEELMQKGFVHPGRLWRLERQEMVELEDDGGSTEGRGIVHRPKTAHWIYVMVRTDVVLNVRR
;
A
#
# COMPACT_ATOMS: atom_id res chain seq x y z
N MET A 1 -11.32 -11.82 21.41
CA MET A 1 -10.70 -11.32 20.17
C MET A 1 -11.63 -11.66 19.02
N ARG A 2 -11.96 -10.67 18.18
CA ARG A 2 -12.80 -10.84 16.98
C ARG A 2 -11.88 -10.81 15.78
N TRP A 3 -12.04 -11.75 14.87
CA TRP A 3 -11.21 -11.88 13.68
C TRP A 3 -12.09 -11.82 12.45
N SER A 4 -11.58 -11.22 11.40
CA SER A 4 -12.22 -11.18 10.09
C SER A 4 -11.17 -11.56 9.05
N THR A 5 -11.61 -12.30 8.03
CA THR A 5 -10.76 -12.65 6.89
C THR A 5 -11.16 -11.76 5.72
N LEU A 6 -10.18 -11.06 5.15
CA LEU A 6 -10.38 -10.14 4.04
C LEU A 6 -9.37 -10.43 2.93
N ASP A 7 -9.80 -10.24 1.70
CA ASP A 7 -8.90 -10.07 0.57
C ASP A 7 -8.62 -8.57 0.40
N LEU A 8 -7.39 -8.17 0.71
CA LEU A 8 -6.96 -6.77 0.69
C LEU A 8 -6.85 -6.18 -0.72
N LEU A 9 -6.93 -6.99 -1.78
CA LEU A 9 -6.95 -6.54 -3.17
C LEU A 9 -8.36 -6.57 -3.79
N SER A 10 -9.36 -7.00 -3.02
CA SER A 10 -10.77 -7.06 -3.43
C SER A 10 -11.60 -5.96 -2.79
N LEU A 11 -12.00 -4.96 -3.59
CA LEU A 11 -12.87 -3.88 -3.12
C LEU A 11 -14.16 -4.38 -2.46
N PRO A 12 -14.88 -5.40 -3.00
CA PRO A 12 -16.03 -5.98 -2.30
C PRO A 12 -15.71 -6.50 -0.90
N SER A 13 -14.54 -7.13 -0.72
CA SER A 13 -14.10 -7.63 0.59
C SER A 13 -13.86 -6.48 1.57
N ILE A 14 -13.18 -5.42 1.13
CA ILE A 14 -12.94 -4.20 1.92
C ILE A 14 -14.26 -3.52 2.33
N ARG A 15 -15.19 -3.39 1.38
CA ARG A 15 -16.49 -2.75 1.63
C ARG A 15 -17.30 -3.44 2.72
N ALA A 16 -17.27 -4.77 2.77
CA ALA A 16 -18.00 -5.57 3.75
C ALA A 16 -17.63 -5.25 5.21
N ILE A 17 -16.44 -4.65 5.45
CA ILE A 17 -16.01 -4.17 6.77
C ILE A 17 -16.11 -2.66 6.92
N SER A 18 -15.82 -1.88 5.88
CA SER A 18 -15.84 -0.40 5.95
C SER A 18 -17.18 0.19 6.40
N GLU A 19 -18.30 -0.48 6.08
CA GLU A 19 -19.64 -0.02 6.47
C GLU A 19 -19.90 -0.18 7.98
N LYS A 20 -19.03 -0.89 8.70
CA LYS A 20 -19.23 -1.27 10.10
C LYS A 20 -18.14 -0.74 11.01
N GLU A 21 -16.89 -0.69 10.53
CA GLU A 21 -15.72 -0.46 11.37
C GLU A 21 -14.64 0.30 10.60
N THR A 22 -14.02 1.28 11.27
CA THR A 22 -12.80 1.96 10.83
C THR A 22 -11.67 1.70 11.81
N TYR A 23 -10.42 1.76 11.34
CA TYR A 23 -9.24 1.50 12.15
C TYR A 23 -8.38 2.75 12.29
N ASP A 24 -8.06 3.15 13.52
CA ASP A 24 -7.13 4.27 13.75
C ASP A 24 -5.68 3.91 13.41
N ILE A 25 -5.33 2.62 13.54
CA ILE A 25 -3.99 2.10 13.33
C ILE A 25 -4.07 0.77 12.57
N ILE A 26 -3.27 0.67 11.50
CA ILE A 26 -2.97 -0.57 10.80
C ILE A 26 -1.51 -0.94 11.11
N VAL A 27 -1.31 -2.18 11.54
CA VAL A 27 0.02 -2.78 11.68
C VAL A 27 0.17 -3.85 10.62
N ASP A 28 1.02 -3.60 9.64
CA ASP A 28 1.35 -4.51 8.54
C ASP A 28 2.73 -5.10 8.79
N LYS A 29 2.78 -6.43 8.94
CA LYS A 29 4.02 -7.18 9.02
C LYS A 29 4.09 -8.12 7.83
N SER A 30 4.97 -7.81 6.89
CA SER A 30 5.24 -8.60 5.67
C SER A 30 4.05 -8.76 4.70
N THR A 31 2.86 -8.19 4.97
CA THR A 31 1.71 -8.31 4.07
C THR A 31 1.93 -7.47 2.82
N CYS A 32 2.38 -6.22 2.95
CA CYS A 32 2.79 -5.41 1.81
C CYS A 32 3.93 -6.07 0.99
N ASP A 33 4.88 -6.74 1.63
CA ASP A 33 5.94 -7.48 0.93
C ASP A 33 5.36 -8.63 0.10
N ALA A 34 4.49 -9.46 0.68
CA ALA A 34 3.84 -10.55 -0.03
C ALA A 34 2.99 -10.04 -1.20
N ILE A 35 2.21 -8.99 -0.98
CA ILE A 35 1.36 -8.35 -2.00
C ILE A 35 2.21 -7.79 -3.15
N SER A 36 3.37 -7.20 -2.85
CA SER A 36 4.25 -6.61 -3.86
C SER A 36 4.85 -7.61 -4.85
N CYS A 37 4.85 -8.89 -4.52
CA CYS A 37 5.36 -9.96 -5.38
C CYS A 37 4.27 -10.59 -6.26
N GLY A 38 3.01 -10.17 -6.11
CA GLY A 38 1.90 -10.64 -6.93
C GLY A 38 1.84 -9.95 -8.29
N ASP A 39 1.05 -10.53 -9.19
CA ASP A 39 0.73 -9.91 -10.47
C ASP A 39 -0.06 -8.60 -10.28
N ASP A 40 0.02 -7.73 -11.28
CA ASP A 40 -0.82 -6.53 -11.34
C ASP A 40 -2.31 -6.87 -11.26
N VAL A 41 -3.06 -6.08 -10.50
CA VAL A 41 -4.47 -6.31 -10.24
C VAL A 41 -5.30 -5.71 -11.37
N ARG A 42 -6.15 -6.54 -11.98
CA ARG A 42 -7.08 -6.10 -13.01
C ARG A 42 -8.26 -5.36 -12.38
N VAL A 43 -8.40 -4.07 -12.68
CA VAL A 43 -9.44 -3.20 -12.09
C VAL A 43 -10.15 -2.34 -13.15
N PRO A 44 -11.41 -1.92 -12.92
CA PRO A 44 -12.08 -0.97 -13.80
C PRO A 44 -11.58 0.46 -13.53
N LEU A 45 -11.43 1.24 -14.60
CA LEU A 45 -11.35 2.70 -14.55
C LEU A 45 -12.63 3.32 -15.13
N PRO A 46 -13.15 4.42 -14.56
CA PRO A 46 -12.66 5.10 -13.35
C PRO A 46 -12.77 4.22 -12.10
N TYR A 47 -11.76 4.27 -11.22
CA TYR A 47 -11.75 3.37 -10.08
C TYR A 47 -12.83 3.76 -9.06
N PRO A 48 -13.53 2.82 -8.40
CA PRO A 48 -14.70 3.17 -7.58
C PRO A 48 -14.38 4.00 -6.33
N LEU A 49 -13.14 3.97 -5.82
CA LEU A 49 -12.69 4.81 -4.71
C LEU A 49 -12.13 6.12 -5.26
N LEU A 50 -12.80 7.24 -4.97
CA LEU A 50 -12.41 8.57 -5.46
C LEU A 50 -12.42 9.61 -4.35
N PRO A 51 -11.54 10.62 -4.40
CA PRO A 51 -11.64 11.80 -3.55
C PRO A 51 -13.00 12.49 -3.69
N ALA A 52 -13.53 13.03 -2.59
CA ALA A 52 -14.82 13.72 -2.58
C ALA A 52 -14.83 15.01 -3.43
N ASP A 53 -13.66 15.61 -3.63
CA ASP A 53 -13.43 16.79 -4.46
C ASP A 53 -13.16 16.44 -5.93
N ALA A 54 -13.01 15.16 -6.27
CA ALA A 54 -12.86 14.75 -7.66
C ALA A 54 -14.16 15.04 -8.40
N ALA A 55 -14.13 16.03 -9.28
CA ALA A 55 -15.23 16.32 -10.18
C ALA A 55 -15.68 14.99 -10.81
N SER A 56 -16.98 14.70 -10.77
CA SER A 56 -17.62 13.51 -11.33
C SER A 56 -17.51 13.43 -12.86
N ASN A 57 -16.50 14.07 -13.46
CA ASN A 57 -16.24 14.17 -14.89
C ASN A 57 -15.63 12.91 -15.49
N ALA A 58 -15.37 11.90 -14.67
CA ALA A 58 -15.02 10.58 -15.17
C ALA A 58 -16.31 9.87 -15.64
N GLU A 59 -16.94 10.44 -16.67
CA GLU A 59 -17.97 9.85 -17.54
C GLU A 59 -17.29 9.13 -18.74
N GLY A 60 -16.05 8.69 -18.54
CA GLY A 60 -15.30 7.93 -19.55
C GLY A 60 -15.81 6.50 -19.67
N GLU A 61 -15.63 5.90 -20.84
CA GLU A 61 -15.89 4.48 -21.05
C GLU A 61 -15.15 3.64 -20.00
N MET A 62 -15.87 2.70 -19.39
CA MET A 62 -15.29 1.72 -18.48
C MET A 62 -14.23 0.91 -19.22
N SER A 63 -12.99 0.98 -18.75
CA SER A 63 -11.89 0.16 -19.27
C SER A 63 -11.24 -0.64 -18.16
N MET A 64 -10.84 -1.87 -18.48
CA MET A 64 -10.12 -2.73 -17.53
C MET A 64 -8.62 -2.54 -17.73
N VAL A 65 -7.93 -2.20 -16.67
CA VAL A 65 -6.47 -1.97 -16.65
C VAL A 65 -5.81 -2.84 -15.59
N HIS A 66 -4.50 -3.02 -15.70
CA HIS A 66 -3.68 -3.70 -14.69
C HIS A 66 -2.92 -2.65 -13.89
N ILE A 67 -2.97 -2.75 -12.57
CA ILE A 67 -2.33 -1.79 -11.65
C ILE A 67 -1.52 -2.56 -10.62
N HIS A 68 -0.29 -2.09 -10.38
CA HIS A 68 0.58 -2.65 -9.37
C HIS A 68 -0.14 -2.78 -8.01
N PRO A 69 -0.08 -3.96 -7.36
CA PRO A 69 -0.99 -4.31 -6.27
C PRO A 69 -0.84 -3.40 -5.03
N LEU A 70 0.33 -2.79 -4.82
CA LEU A 70 0.51 -1.84 -3.73
C LEU A 70 -0.27 -0.52 -3.88
N HIS A 71 -0.56 -0.09 -5.11
CA HIS A 71 -1.45 1.07 -5.29
C HIS A 71 -2.87 0.72 -4.85
N ILE A 72 -3.34 -0.48 -5.21
CA ILE A 72 -4.66 -0.99 -4.80
C ILE A 72 -4.73 -1.13 -3.27
N LEU A 73 -3.71 -1.73 -2.66
CA LEU A 73 -3.59 -1.84 -1.21
C LEU A 73 -3.67 -0.46 -0.55
N GLY A 74 -2.90 0.52 -1.05
CA GLY A 74 -2.91 1.88 -0.53
C GLY A 74 -4.28 2.55 -0.57
N LEU A 75 -5.04 2.38 -1.66
CA LEU A 75 -6.40 2.90 -1.78
C LEU A 75 -7.37 2.20 -0.83
N HIS A 76 -7.29 0.88 -0.75
CA HIS A 76 -8.16 0.06 0.09
C HIS A 76 -7.95 0.33 1.57
N LEU A 77 -6.71 0.40 2.03
CA LEU A 77 -6.44 0.73 3.44
C LEU A 77 -6.85 2.19 3.74
N ALA A 78 -6.70 3.11 2.78
CA ALA A 78 -7.12 4.50 2.96
C ALA A 78 -8.64 4.67 3.15
N SER A 79 -9.46 3.74 2.66
CA SER A 79 -10.91 3.76 2.87
C SER A 79 -11.35 3.18 4.22
N LEU A 80 -10.44 2.49 4.91
CA LEU A 80 -10.67 1.90 6.22
C LEU A 80 -10.15 2.73 7.39
N VAL A 81 -9.41 3.80 7.11
CA VAL A 81 -8.68 4.60 8.12
C VAL A 81 -9.16 6.06 8.07
N PRO A 82 -9.55 6.66 9.19
CA PRO A 82 -9.94 8.07 9.23
C PRO A 82 -8.71 8.99 9.07
N ALA A 83 -8.93 10.25 8.72
CA ALA A 83 -7.87 11.25 8.65
C ALA A 83 -7.06 11.30 9.96
N GLY A 84 -5.73 11.35 9.86
CA GLY A 84 -4.82 11.28 11.00
C GLY A 84 -4.52 9.87 11.53
N GLY A 85 -5.25 8.84 11.09
CA GLY A 85 -4.93 7.45 11.38
C GLY A 85 -3.62 7.00 10.72
N ARG A 86 -3.07 5.86 11.15
CA ARG A 86 -1.72 5.42 10.75
C ARG A 86 -1.71 4.05 10.11
N TRP A 87 -0.85 3.89 9.10
CA TRP A 87 -0.42 2.59 8.60
C TRP A 87 1.07 2.44 8.89
N ILE A 88 1.38 1.50 9.78
CA ILE A 88 2.74 1.17 10.19
C ILE A 88 3.10 -0.14 9.50
N ALA A 89 4.06 -0.10 8.58
CA ALA A 89 4.47 -1.27 7.82
C ALA A 89 5.91 -1.66 8.15
N LEU A 90 6.13 -2.94 8.45
CA LEU A 90 7.43 -3.56 8.55
C LEU A 90 7.71 -4.33 7.26
N SER A 91 8.70 -3.86 6.49
CA SER A 91 9.03 -4.37 5.16
C SER A 91 10.50 -4.77 5.03
N TYR A 92 10.81 -5.68 4.11
CA TYR A 92 12.19 -6.02 3.74
C TYR A 92 12.83 -5.04 2.74
N SER A 93 12.08 -4.05 2.21
CA SER A 93 12.55 -3.12 1.18
C SER A 93 12.47 -1.67 1.64
N GLY A 94 13.51 -0.89 1.33
CA GLY A 94 13.54 0.58 1.49
C GLY A 94 12.80 1.34 0.37
N HIS A 95 12.25 0.62 -0.61
CA HIS A 95 11.47 1.18 -1.71
C HIS A 95 10.15 0.43 -1.86
N ARG A 96 9.53 0.06 -0.73
CA ARG A 96 8.37 -0.83 -0.75
C ARG A 96 7.18 -0.17 -1.43
N PHE A 97 6.89 1.09 -1.15
CA PHE A 97 5.68 1.76 -1.63
C PHE A 97 5.98 2.59 -2.88
N PRO A 98 5.51 2.20 -4.08
CA PRO A 98 5.88 2.84 -5.35
C PRO A 98 5.26 4.23 -5.56
N PHE A 99 4.44 4.68 -4.61
CA PHE A 99 3.76 5.97 -4.60
C PHE A 99 4.40 6.98 -3.62
N PHE A 100 5.59 6.69 -3.08
CA PHE A 100 6.44 7.64 -2.39
C PHE A 100 7.77 7.85 -3.11
N GLU A 101 8.41 8.99 -2.87
CA GLU A 101 9.72 9.28 -3.42
C GLU A 101 10.82 8.43 -2.75
N PRO A 102 11.84 7.98 -3.51
CA PRO A 102 11.95 8.10 -4.96
C PRO A 102 10.97 7.18 -5.69
N TYR A 103 10.26 7.71 -6.69
CA TYR A 103 9.33 6.92 -7.49
C TYR A 103 10.07 5.90 -8.36
N PRO A 104 9.44 4.75 -8.67
CA PRO A 104 10.02 3.78 -9.61
C PRO A 104 10.28 4.40 -10.99
N ALA A 105 11.24 3.85 -11.73
CA ALA A 105 11.62 4.40 -13.02
C ALA A 105 10.61 4.01 -14.11
N THR A 106 10.08 2.79 -14.03
CA THR A 106 9.21 2.20 -15.06
C THR A 106 7.88 1.72 -14.51
N VAL A 107 6.90 1.50 -15.40
CA VAL A 107 5.56 1.02 -15.03
C VAL A 107 5.63 -0.40 -14.47
N GLU A 108 6.53 -1.24 -14.99
CA GLU A 108 6.78 -2.60 -14.52
C GLU A 108 7.30 -2.64 -13.08
N GLU A 109 8.03 -1.60 -12.67
CA GLU A 109 8.48 -1.42 -11.28
C GLU A 109 7.39 -0.78 -10.38
N GLY A 110 6.19 -0.56 -10.93
CA GLY A 110 5.04 0.00 -10.22
C GLY A 110 4.90 1.51 -10.35
N LYS A 111 5.61 2.19 -11.25
CA LYS A 111 5.37 3.62 -11.51
C LYS A 111 3.93 3.82 -11.98
N LEU A 112 3.21 4.71 -11.31
CA LEU A 112 1.85 5.04 -11.71
C LEU A 112 1.86 5.99 -12.92
N ASP A 113 1.22 5.57 -14.00
CA ASP A 113 1.12 6.33 -15.25
C ASP A 113 0.16 7.52 -15.11
N GLU A 114 0.51 8.65 -15.74
CA GLU A 114 -0.32 9.85 -15.81
C GLU A 114 -1.63 9.58 -16.56
N GLU A 115 -1.62 8.71 -17.56
CA GLU A 115 -2.82 8.32 -18.30
C GLU A 115 -3.85 7.64 -17.39
N LEU A 116 -3.39 6.78 -16.46
CA LEU A 116 -4.27 6.11 -15.48
C LEU A 116 -4.90 7.12 -14.53
N MET A 117 -4.15 8.14 -14.11
CA MET A 117 -4.68 9.22 -13.27
C MET A 117 -5.73 10.05 -14.01
N GLN A 118 -5.49 10.38 -15.28
CA GLN A 118 -6.46 11.08 -16.13
C GLN A 118 -7.73 10.25 -16.37
N LYS A 119 -7.60 8.92 -16.45
CA LYS A 119 -8.72 7.97 -16.54
C LYS A 119 -9.46 7.74 -15.21
N GLY A 120 -9.07 8.44 -14.14
CA GLY A 120 -9.77 8.42 -12.86
C GLY A 120 -9.24 7.39 -11.86
N PHE A 121 -7.97 6.99 -11.98
CA PHE A 121 -7.28 6.32 -10.87
C PHE A 121 -6.70 7.34 -9.88
N VAL A 122 -6.76 7.05 -8.58
CA VAL A 122 -6.29 7.96 -7.54
C VAL A 122 -4.86 7.60 -7.18
N HIS A 123 -3.95 8.58 -7.19
CA HIS A 123 -2.59 8.35 -6.70
C HIS A 123 -2.60 8.13 -5.17
N PRO A 124 -2.14 6.99 -4.63
CA PRO A 124 -2.21 6.72 -3.19
C PRO A 124 -1.42 7.71 -2.32
N GLY A 125 -0.36 8.32 -2.87
CA GLY A 125 0.37 9.42 -2.21
C GLY A 125 -0.46 10.68 -1.93
N ARG A 126 -1.66 10.82 -2.49
CA ARG A 126 -2.63 11.86 -2.06
C ARG A 126 -3.36 11.49 -0.77
N LEU A 127 -3.43 10.19 -0.47
CA LEU A 127 -4.21 9.61 0.63
C LEU A 127 -3.33 9.35 1.86
N TRP A 128 -2.04 9.15 1.62
CA TRP A 128 -1.04 8.86 2.65
C TRP A 128 0.11 9.84 2.57
N ARG A 129 0.54 10.34 3.73
CA ARG A 129 1.79 11.08 3.89
C ARG A 129 2.80 10.19 4.60
N LEU A 130 3.98 10.01 4.00
CA LEU A 130 5.09 9.33 4.68
C LEU A 130 5.61 10.24 5.81
N GLU A 131 5.47 9.79 7.05
CA GLU A 131 5.91 10.51 8.25
C GLU A 131 7.29 10.05 8.72
N ARG A 132 7.56 8.75 8.63
CA ARG A 132 8.85 8.17 9.00
C ARG A 132 9.16 6.98 8.11
N GLN A 133 10.41 6.87 7.71
CA GLN A 133 10.97 5.67 7.10
C GLN A 133 12.34 5.44 7.72
N GLU A 134 12.57 4.27 8.29
CA GLU A 134 13.84 3.95 8.92
C GLU A 134 14.21 2.48 8.75
N MET A 135 15.52 2.24 8.70
CA MET A 135 16.08 0.90 8.71
C MET A 135 16.36 0.49 10.16
N VAL A 136 15.89 -0.69 10.54
CA VAL A 136 16.14 -1.33 11.82
C VAL A 136 17.00 -2.56 11.55
N GLU A 137 18.27 -2.48 11.96
CA GLU A 137 19.16 -3.65 11.98
C GLU A 137 18.69 -4.62 13.07
N LEU A 138 18.64 -5.91 12.73
CA LEU A 138 18.45 -6.96 13.73
C LEU A 138 19.79 -7.26 14.38
N GLU A 139 19.79 -7.47 15.70
CA GLU A 139 20.95 -8.00 16.39
C GLU A 139 21.28 -9.38 15.82
N ASP A 140 22.55 -9.59 15.48
CA ASP A 140 23.04 -10.92 15.09
C ASP A 140 22.93 -11.83 16.32
N ASP A 141 22.00 -12.78 16.31
CA ASP A 141 22.01 -13.92 17.22
C ASP A 141 23.30 -14.71 16.95
N GLY A 142 24.34 -14.39 17.73
CA GLY A 142 25.74 -14.75 17.54
C GLY A 142 25.96 -16.05 16.78
N GLY A 143 26.48 -15.93 15.56
CA GLY A 143 26.97 -17.07 14.80
C GLY A 143 27.99 -17.84 15.65
N SER A 144 27.66 -19.08 16.01
CA SER A 144 28.52 -19.99 16.75
C SER A 144 29.92 -20.03 16.14
N THR A 145 30.90 -19.47 16.83
CA THR A 145 32.33 -19.50 16.52
C THR A 145 32.94 -20.88 16.82
N GLU A 146 32.30 -21.95 16.36
CA GLU A 146 32.87 -23.30 16.42
C GLU A 146 33.18 -23.82 15.00
N GLY A 147 34.38 -23.47 14.53
CA GLY A 147 35.21 -24.40 13.77
C GLY A 147 35.10 -24.47 12.24
N ARG A 148 34.23 -23.73 11.55
CA ARG A 148 34.18 -23.76 10.07
C ARG A 148 33.90 -22.40 9.44
N GLY A 149 34.96 -21.76 8.94
CA GLY A 149 34.93 -20.70 7.93
C GLY A 149 34.17 -19.42 8.30
N ILE A 150 34.81 -18.26 8.16
CA ILE A 150 34.11 -16.98 8.31
C ILE A 150 33.18 -16.82 7.10
N VAL A 151 31.93 -17.23 7.24
CA VAL A 151 30.87 -16.91 6.28
C VAL A 151 30.30 -15.56 6.69
N HIS A 152 30.64 -14.51 5.95
CA HIS A 152 30.06 -13.19 6.15
C HIS A 152 28.56 -13.25 5.85
N ARG A 153 27.72 -13.19 6.88
CA ARG A 153 26.27 -13.04 6.70
C ARG A 153 25.96 -11.56 6.48
N PRO A 154 25.21 -11.19 5.44
CA PRO A 154 24.68 -9.84 5.34
C PRO A 154 23.87 -9.54 6.60
N LYS A 155 24.08 -8.36 7.19
CA LYS A 155 23.23 -7.89 8.29
C LYS A 155 21.78 -7.94 7.83
N THR A 156 20.93 -8.60 8.61
CA THR A 156 19.49 -8.62 8.31
C THR A 156 18.89 -7.34 8.86
N ALA A 157 18.26 -6.56 8.00
CA ALA A 157 17.58 -5.33 8.38
C ALA A 157 16.16 -5.32 7.84
N HIS A 158 15.27 -4.68 8.58
CA HIS A 158 13.91 -4.36 8.13
C HIS A 158 13.75 -2.86 8.01
N TRP A 159 12.78 -2.43 7.21
CA TRP A 159 12.36 -1.05 7.09
C TRP A 159 11.03 -0.86 7.79
N ILE A 160 10.95 0.13 8.66
CA ILE A 160 9.71 0.60 9.27
C ILE A 160 9.24 1.82 8.51
N TYR A 161 8.02 1.76 7.99
CA TYR A 161 7.30 2.89 7.42
C TYR A 161 6.19 3.31 8.37
N VAL A 162 6.08 4.61 8.63
CA VAL A 162 4.93 5.22 9.29
C VAL A 162 4.27 6.15 8.29
N MET A 163 3.09 5.76 7.83
CA MET A 163 2.27 6.54 6.92
C MET A 163 1.07 7.09 7.69
N VAL A 164 0.76 8.36 7.49
CA VAL A 164 -0.37 9.04 8.13
C VAL A 164 -1.43 9.33 7.07
N ARG A 165 -2.68 9.00 7.39
CA ARG A 165 -3.83 9.25 6.54
C ARG A 165 -4.06 10.76 6.41
N THR A 166 -4.13 11.26 5.18
CA THR A 166 -4.46 12.66 4.88
C THR A 166 -5.93 12.99 5.17
N ASP A 167 -6.29 14.27 5.05
CA ASP A 167 -7.65 14.79 5.17
C ASP A 167 -8.51 14.60 3.91
N VAL A 168 -7.93 14.06 2.83
CA VAL A 168 -8.65 13.75 1.58
C VAL A 168 -9.71 12.69 1.87
N VAL A 169 -10.98 13.09 1.86
CA VAL A 169 -12.13 12.18 2.04
C VAL A 169 -12.32 11.31 0.80
N LEU A 170 -12.48 10.00 0.99
CA LEU A 170 -12.79 9.05 -0.10
C LEU A 170 -14.27 8.73 -0.11
N ASN A 171 -14.85 8.76 -1.31
CA ASN A 171 -16.19 8.28 -1.59
C ASN A 171 -16.11 7.01 -2.43
N VAL A 172 -17.03 6.08 -2.17
CA VAL A 172 -17.22 4.87 -2.97
C VAL A 172 -18.34 5.14 -3.98
N ARG A 173 -18.04 5.08 -5.28
CA ARG A 173 -19.10 5.06 -6.31
C ARG A 173 -19.91 3.76 -6.19
N ARG A 174 -21.23 3.89 -6.28
CA ARG A 174 -22.17 2.75 -6.24
C ARG A 174 -22.14 1.97 -7.54
#